data_AF-A0A2N8ZFQ2-F1
#
_entry.id   AF-A0A2N8ZFQ2-F1
#
_cell.length_a   1.000
_cell.length_b   1.000
_cell.length_c   1.000
_cell.angle_alpha   90.00
_cell.angle_beta   90.00
_cell.angle_gamma   90.00
#
_symmetry.space_group_name_H-M   'P 1'
#
loop_
_entity.id
_entity.type
_entity.pdbx_description
1 polymer ?
#
loop_
_entity_poly.entity_id
_entity_poly.type
_entity_poly.pdbx_seq_one_letter_code
_entity_poly.pdbx_strand_id
1 'polypeptide(L)'
;MPNSLATKPQLSELLTMGKAAQVLHLAEINGYLETLTAQQRVAWALEHLEGTHAVSSSFGIQAAVMLHLVTQVKSDTPVILTDTGYLFPETYRFIDELTESLNLNLKIFSAQYSAHWQEAKYGKLWDQGVDGITQYNKLNKVEPMRRALAELNVGTWFSGLRREQSSSRANLPILAIQNGVFKFLPVIDWTNKDVHYYLEGNNLPYHPLREEGYLSVGDTHTTKKWQPGMSEEETRFFGLKRECGLHEDGEEDGSGI
;
A
#
# COMPACT_ATOMS: atom_id res chain seq x y z
N MET A 1 18.72 -25.21 -13.25
CA MET A 1 18.13 -23.94 -12.78
C MET A 1 18.06 -23.01 -13.99
N PRO A 2 16.90 -22.44 -14.33
CA PRO A 2 16.81 -21.47 -15.43
C PRO A 2 17.69 -20.25 -15.14
N ASN A 3 18.32 -19.69 -16.18
CA ASN A 3 19.31 -18.61 -16.09
C ASN A 3 18.75 -17.27 -15.56
N SER A 4 17.44 -17.08 -15.61
CA SER A 4 16.73 -15.86 -15.20
C SER A 4 16.66 -15.66 -13.69
N LEU A 5 16.63 -16.73 -12.90
CA LEU A 5 16.66 -16.65 -11.42
C LEU A 5 18.06 -16.38 -10.87
N ALA A 6 19.10 -16.56 -11.69
CA ALA A 6 20.49 -16.33 -11.31
C ALA A 6 20.92 -14.86 -11.48
N THR A 7 20.16 -14.08 -12.26
CA THR A 7 20.51 -12.69 -12.57
C THR A 7 19.51 -11.75 -11.89
N LYS A 8 20.01 -10.86 -11.04
CA LYS A 8 19.17 -9.87 -10.34
C LYS A 8 18.54 -8.92 -11.37
N PRO A 9 17.21 -8.68 -11.33
CA PRO A 9 16.58 -7.75 -12.27
C PRO A 9 17.09 -6.33 -12.03
N GLN A 10 17.49 -5.65 -13.11
CA GLN A 10 17.93 -4.25 -13.05
C GLN A 10 16.74 -3.35 -13.39
N LEU A 11 16.31 -2.53 -12.44
CA LEU A 11 15.20 -1.59 -12.61
C LEU A 11 15.49 -0.63 -13.75
N SER A 12 16.71 -0.08 -13.82
CA SER A 12 17.08 0.86 -14.89
C SER A 12 16.93 0.27 -16.29
N GLU A 13 17.24 -1.03 -16.46
CA GLU A 13 17.05 -1.72 -17.74
C GLU A 13 15.56 -1.90 -18.04
N LEU A 14 14.79 -2.37 -17.05
CA LEU A 14 13.36 -2.61 -17.21
C LEU A 14 12.57 -1.34 -17.50
N LEU A 15 12.98 -0.20 -16.93
CA LEU A 15 12.36 1.10 -17.20
C LEU A 15 12.55 1.58 -18.65
N THR A 16 13.53 1.04 -19.39
CA THR A 16 13.67 1.32 -20.84
C THR A 16 12.72 0.51 -21.71
N MET A 17 12.08 -0.51 -21.15
CA MET A 17 11.17 -1.42 -21.86
C MET A 17 9.72 -0.94 -21.77
N GLY A 18 8.92 -1.32 -22.77
CA GLY A 18 7.46 -1.15 -22.69
C GLY A 18 6.84 -2.06 -21.63
N LYS A 19 5.67 -1.66 -21.11
CA LYS A 19 4.98 -2.35 -20.01
C LYS A 19 4.76 -3.85 -20.23
N ALA A 20 4.36 -4.26 -21.44
CA ALA A 20 4.18 -5.67 -21.78
C ALA A 20 5.50 -6.48 -21.69
N ALA A 21 6.62 -5.88 -22.10
CA ALA A 21 7.94 -6.51 -22.01
C ALA A 21 8.42 -6.59 -20.55
N GLN A 22 8.16 -5.56 -19.74
CA GLN A 22 8.42 -5.61 -18.29
C GLN A 22 7.66 -6.77 -17.63
N VAL A 23 6.36 -6.91 -17.92
CA VAL A 23 5.54 -7.99 -17.37
C VAL A 23 6.09 -9.36 -17.78
N LEU A 24 6.45 -9.53 -19.07
CA LEU A 24 7.01 -10.79 -19.55
C LEU A 24 8.36 -11.11 -18.89
N HIS A 25 9.23 -10.11 -18.72
CA HIS A 25 10.53 -10.29 -18.06
C HIS A 25 10.38 -10.71 -16.59
N LEU A 26 9.39 -10.13 -15.89
CA LEU A 26 9.12 -10.45 -14.49
C LEU A 26 8.28 -11.73 -14.31
N ALA A 27 7.77 -12.34 -15.38
CA ALA A 27 6.85 -13.49 -15.28
C ALA A 27 7.52 -14.72 -14.67
N GLU A 28 8.75 -15.05 -15.08
CA GLU A 28 9.48 -16.21 -14.52
C GLU A 28 9.84 -16.00 -13.05
N ILE A 29 10.25 -14.77 -12.69
CA ILE A 29 10.51 -14.39 -11.28
C ILE A 29 9.23 -14.53 -10.46
N ASN A 30 8.10 -14.00 -10.96
CA ASN A 30 6.82 -14.15 -10.29
C ASN A 30 6.43 -15.62 -10.11
N GLY A 31 6.63 -16.47 -11.14
CA GLY A 31 6.38 -17.91 -11.03
C GLY A 31 7.18 -18.58 -9.91
N TYR A 32 8.43 -18.16 -9.69
CA TYR A 32 9.23 -18.61 -8.55
C TYR A 32 8.73 -18.03 -7.22
N LEU A 33 8.42 -16.73 -7.16
CA LEU A 33 7.92 -16.06 -5.95
C LEU A 33 6.60 -16.66 -5.45
N GLU A 34 5.74 -17.13 -6.34
CA GLU A 34 4.49 -17.82 -5.98
C GLU A 34 4.75 -19.12 -5.19
N THR A 35 5.94 -19.73 -5.32
CA THR A 35 6.32 -20.94 -4.55
C THR A 35 6.85 -20.64 -3.13
N LEU A 36 7.12 -19.37 -2.82
CA LEU A 36 7.71 -18.93 -1.57
C LEU A 36 6.65 -18.48 -0.55
N THR A 37 6.97 -18.61 0.75
CA THR A 37 6.19 -17.96 1.81
C THR A 37 6.38 -16.43 1.80
N ALA A 38 5.48 -15.67 2.42
CA ALA A 38 5.59 -14.21 2.46
C ALA A 38 6.91 -13.72 3.09
N GLN A 39 7.40 -14.39 4.13
CA GLN A 39 8.70 -14.11 4.76
C GLN A 39 9.85 -14.38 3.79
N GLN A 40 9.81 -15.49 3.06
CA GLN A 40 10.80 -15.82 2.04
C GLN A 40 10.77 -14.82 0.88
N ARG A 41 9.58 -14.35 0.46
CA ARG A 41 9.42 -13.31 -0.57
C ARG A 41 10.06 -12.00 -0.14
N VAL A 42 9.87 -11.57 1.12
CA VAL A 42 10.52 -10.35 1.63
C VAL A 42 12.04 -10.50 1.71
N ALA A 43 12.53 -11.62 2.24
CA ALA A 43 13.97 -11.90 2.26
C ALA A 43 14.57 -11.89 0.84
N TRP A 44 13.89 -12.53 -0.11
CA TRP A 44 14.29 -12.54 -1.52
C TRP A 44 14.35 -11.12 -2.09
N ALA A 45 13.33 -10.29 -1.86
CA ALA A 45 13.28 -8.93 -2.37
C ALA A 45 14.40 -8.04 -1.82
N LEU A 46 14.74 -8.18 -0.53
CA LEU A 46 15.84 -7.46 0.11
C LEU A 46 17.21 -7.86 -0.45
N GLU A 47 17.37 -9.12 -0.86
CA GLU A 47 18.62 -9.63 -1.42
C GLU A 47 18.77 -9.31 -2.92
N HIS A 48 17.68 -9.35 -3.68
CA HIS A 48 17.72 -9.35 -5.15
C HIS A 48 17.29 -8.05 -5.81
N LEU A 49 16.46 -7.23 -5.16
CA LEU A 49 15.98 -5.97 -5.73
C LEU A 49 16.85 -4.81 -5.26
N GLU A 50 17.05 -3.85 -6.16
CA GLU A 50 17.91 -2.70 -5.93
C GLU A 50 17.20 -1.48 -5.32
N GLY A 51 18.01 -0.51 -4.91
CA GLY A 51 17.60 0.75 -4.30
C GLY A 51 17.14 0.62 -2.85
N THR A 52 16.65 1.73 -2.30
CA THR A 52 16.09 1.72 -0.94
C THR A 52 14.78 0.94 -0.95
N HIS A 53 14.65 -0.02 -0.05
CA HIS A 53 13.39 -0.70 0.21
C HIS A 53 12.55 0.11 1.20
N ALA A 54 11.27 0.30 0.91
CA ALA A 54 10.33 0.95 1.81
C ALA A 54 9.00 0.21 1.83
N VAL A 55 8.29 0.27 2.95
CA VAL A 55 6.93 -0.26 3.09
C VAL A 55 5.96 0.89 3.26
N SER A 56 4.87 0.93 2.51
CA SER A 56 3.78 1.89 2.78
C SER A 56 2.70 1.25 3.63
N SER A 57 2.18 1.98 4.60
CA SER A 57 1.03 1.56 5.40
C SER A 57 0.06 2.70 5.62
N SER A 58 -1.24 2.41 5.45
CA SER A 58 -2.31 3.30 5.88
C SER A 58 -2.72 3.06 7.34
N PHE A 59 -2.03 2.15 8.05
CA PHE A 59 -2.35 1.73 9.41
C PHE A 59 -3.81 1.25 9.55
N GLY A 60 -4.31 0.56 8.52
CA GLY A 60 -5.65 -0.02 8.51
C GLY A 60 -5.82 -1.24 9.41
N ILE A 61 -7.00 -1.89 9.32
CA ILE A 61 -7.42 -2.98 10.22
C ILE A 61 -6.36 -4.07 10.45
N GLN A 62 -5.60 -4.41 9.41
CA GLN A 62 -4.62 -5.51 9.41
C GLN A 62 -3.18 -5.03 9.16
N ALA A 63 -2.90 -3.73 9.36
CA ALA A 63 -1.61 -3.14 9.01
C ALA A 63 -0.41 -3.73 9.75
N ALA A 64 -0.62 -4.20 11.00
CA ALA A 64 0.43 -4.79 11.81
C ALA A 64 1.13 -5.98 11.11
N VAL A 65 0.43 -6.72 10.24
CA VAL A 65 1.01 -7.86 9.51
C VAL A 65 2.21 -7.41 8.66
N MET A 66 2.01 -6.46 7.74
CA MET A 66 3.05 -6.04 6.82
C MET A 66 4.19 -5.32 7.52
N LEU A 67 3.85 -4.49 8.51
CA LEU A 67 4.82 -3.76 9.30
C LEU A 67 5.74 -4.74 10.02
N HIS A 68 5.18 -5.68 10.77
CA HIS A 68 5.94 -6.70 11.48
C HIS A 68 6.71 -7.61 10.51
N LEU A 69 6.07 -8.10 9.44
CA LEU A 69 6.72 -9.03 8.50
C LEU A 69 7.97 -8.42 7.86
N VAL A 70 7.94 -7.15 7.49
CA VAL A 70 9.09 -6.46 6.89
C VAL A 70 10.14 -6.10 7.94
N THR A 71 9.75 -5.57 9.10
CA THR A 71 10.72 -5.14 10.13
C THR A 71 11.42 -6.30 10.83
N GLN A 72 10.82 -7.50 10.86
CA GLN A 72 11.49 -8.71 11.32
C GLN A 72 12.69 -9.09 10.44
N VAL A 73 12.64 -8.80 9.14
CA VAL A 73 13.74 -9.10 8.21
C VAL A 73 14.73 -7.94 8.13
N LYS A 74 14.23 -6.69 8.12
CA LYS A 74 15.05 -5.47 8.11
C LYS A 74 14.40 -4.37 8.95
N SER A 75 14.86 -4.23 10.18
CA SER A 75 14.25 -3.38 11.21
C SER A 75 14.28 -1.88 10.91
N ASP A 76 15.27 -1.40 10.16
CA ASP A 76 15.43 0.01 9.80
C ASP A 76 14.69 0.41 8.52
N THR A 77 13.92 -0.50 7.91
CA THR A 77 13.14 -0.23 6.69
C THR A 77 12.21 0.97 6.87
N PRO A 78 12.31 2.02 6.03
CA PRO A 78 11.38 3.14 6.05
C PRO A 78 9.91 2.70 5.93
N VAL A 79 9.09 3.11 6.90
CA VAL A 79 7.63 2.93 6.88
C VAL A 79 7.00 4.24 6.44
N ILE A 80 6.47 4.28 5.22
CA ILE A 80 5.83 5.48 4.66
C ILE A 80 4.36 5.51 5.07
N LEU A 81 3.99 6.56 5.79
CA LEU A 81 2.61 6.95 6.06
C LEU A 81 2.27 8.21 5.26
N THR A 82 1.21 8.14 4.45
CA THR A 82 0.58 9.35 3.89
C THR A 82 -0.51 9.85 4.84
N ASP A 83 -0.20 10.89 5.60
CA ASP A 83 -1.17 11.51 6.51
C ASP A 83 -1.99 12.57 5.78
N THR A 84 -3.28 12.30 5.63
CA THR A 84 -4.26 13.17 4.97
C THR A 84 -4.71 14.34 5.85
N GLY A 85 -4.45 14.27 7.17
CA GLY A 85 -5.04 15.16 8.17
C GLY A 85 -6.48 14.80 8.55
N TYR A 86 -7.06 13.73 7.99
CA TYR A 86 -8.46 13.31 8.19
C TYR A 86 -8.62 11.88 8.71
N LEU A 87 -7.53 11.23 9.13
CA LEU A 87 -7.57 9.91 9.74
C LEU A 87 -8.35 9.91 11.06
N PHE A 88 -8.81 8.74 11.50
CA PHE A 88 -9.47 8.62 12.79
C PHE A 88 -8.48 8.89 13.94
N PRO A 89 -8.92 9.49 15.06
CA PRO A 89 -8.11 9.59 16.28
C PRO A 89 -7.57 8.24 16.74
N GLU A 90 -8.35 7.17 16.60
CA GLU A 90 -7.96 5.79 16.88
C GLU A 90 -6.79 5.34 15.99
N THR A 91 -6.78 5.76 14.72
CA THR A 91 -5.70 5.43 13.78
C THR A 91 -4.40 6.11 14.17
N TYR A 92 -4.42 7.38 14.60
CA TYR A 92 -3.20 8.04 15.11
C TYR A 92 -2.65 7.35 16.35
N ARG A 93 -3.51 7.00 17.32
CA ARG A 93 -3.06 6.25 18.51
C ARG A 93 -2.48 4.89 18.14
N PHE A 94 -3.08 4.20 17.17
CA PHE A 94 -2.59 2.93 16.67
C PHE A 94 -1.26 3.04 15.90
N ILE A 95 -1.05 4.15 15.18
CA ILE A 95 0.24 4.48 14.56
C ILE A 95 1.32 4.59 15.64
N ASP A 96 1.08 5.36 16.70
CA ASP A 96 2.04 5.56 17.79
C ASP A 96 2.33 4.23 18.50
N GLU A 97 1.30 3.46 18.85
CA GLU A 97 1.42 2.14 19.48
C GLU A 97 2.26 1.16 18.66
N LEU A 98 1.98 1.03 17.36
CA LEU A 98 2.76 0.17 16.48
C LEU A 98 4.17 0.70 16.24
N THR A 99 4.35 2.02 16.17
CA THR A 99 5.66 2.64 15.99
C THR A 99 6.57 2.36 17.17
N GLU A 100 6.05 2.47 18.39
CA GLU A 100 6.80 2.15 19.61
C GLU A 100 7.05 0.64 19.73
N SER A 101 6.00 -0.18 19.63
CA SER A 101 6.10 -1.63 19.87
C SER A 101 6.94 -2.36 18.82
N LEU A 102 6.93 -1.91 17.56
CA LEU A 102 7.69 -2.51 16.47
C LEU A 102 8.99 -1.73 16.15
N ASN A 103 9.28 -0.66 16.89
CA ASN A 103 10.42 0.24 16.67
C ASN A 103 10.51 0.71 15.20
N LEU A 104 9.40 1.20 14.65
CA LEU A 104 9.30 1.52 13.22
C LEU A 104 10.11 2.77 12.85
N ASN A 105 10.82 2.72 11.73
CA ASN A 105 11.37 3.91 11.08
C ASN A 105 10.27 4.67 10.30
N LEU A 106 9.34 5.28 11.05
CA LEU A 106 8.17 5.95 10.49
C LEU A 106 8.56 7.24 9.75
N LYS A 107 8.10 7.37 8.51
CA LYS A 107 8.24 8.56 7.65
C LYS A 107 6.86 9.07 7.28
N ILE A 108 6.50 10.22 7.84
CA ILE A 108 5.18 10.84 7.63
C ILE A 108 5.28 11.85 6.50
N PHE A 109 4.44 11.68 5.49
CA PHE A 109 4.28 12.60 4.37
C PHE A 109 2.84 13.10 4.30
N SER A 110 2.67 14.42 4.34
CA SER A 110 1.35 15.07 4.24
C SER A 110 1.29 15.99 3.04
N ALA A 111 0.08 16.41 2.68
CA ALA A 111 -0.14 17.43 1.66
C ALA A 111 0.56 18.75 2.02
N GLN A 112 0.91 19.54 0.99
CA GLN A 112 1.52 20.87 1.17
C GLN A 112 0.64 21.82 2.02
N TYR A 113 -0.68 21.71 1.88
CA TYR A 113 -1.66 22.49 2.64
C TYR A 113 -2.28 21.61 3.73
N SER A 114 -2.44 22.16 4.94
CA SER A 114 -3.17 21.48 6.01
C SER A 114 -4.63 21.25 5.64
N ALA A 115 -5.29 20.30 6.30
CA ALA A 115 -6.72 20.03 6.18
C ALA A 115 -7.57 21.32 6.22
N HIS A 116 -7.35 22.16 7.24
CA HIS A 116 -8.08 23.42 7.39
C HIS A 116 -7.85 24.39 6.22
N TRP A 117 -6.61 24.47 5.71
CA TRP A 117 -6.31 25.32 4.56
C TRP A 117 -6.96 24.79 3.28
N GLN A 118 -6.95 23.47 3.08
CA GLN A 118 -7.63 22.85 1.95
C GLN A 118 -9.13 23.14 1.97
N GLU A 119 -9.78 23.01 3.12
CA GLU A 119 -11.20 23.35 3.27
C GLU A 119 -11.48 24.83 3.03
N ALA A 120 -10.62 25.74 3.51
CA ALA A 120 -10.78 27.17 3.25
C ALA A 120 -10.60 27.53 1.76
N LYS A 121 -9.72 26.82 1.04
CA LYS A 121 -9.37 27.12 -0.35
C LYS A 121 -10.27 26.43 -1.37
N TYR A 122 -10.66 25.18 -1.09
CA TYR A 122 -11.34 24.31 -2.04
C TYR A 122 -12.72 23.85 -1.55
N GLY A 123 -13.07 24.12 -0.29
CA GLY A 123 -14.21 23.48 0.37
C GLY A 123 -13.94 21.99 0.67
N LYS A 124 -14.99 21.27 1.04
CA LYS A 124 -14.94 19.83 1.29
C LYS A 124 -14.93 19.09 -0.04
N LEU A 125 -13.75 18.79 -0.56
CA LEU A 125 -13.58 18.13 -1.86
C LEU A 125 -14.30 16.78 -1.95
N TRP A 126 -14.44 16.05 -0.84
CA TRP A 126 -15.18 14.78 -0.81
C TRP A 126 -16.70 14.93 -0.99
N ASP A 127 -17.25 16.14 -0.85
CA ASP A 127 -18.67 16.44 -1.10
C ASP A 127 -18.92 16.93 -2.55
N GLN A 128 -17.87 17.01 -3.38
CA GLN A 128 -17.92 17.60 -4.72
C GLN A 128 -17.92 16.55 -5.85
N GLY A 129 -18.43 15.36 -5.57
CA GLY A 129 -18.51 14.28 -6.56
C GLY A 129 -17.15 13.71 -6.96
N VAL A 130 -17.10 13.05 -8.12
CA VAL A 130 -15.93 12.28 -8.59
C VAL A 130 -14.71 13.17 -8.82
N ASP A 131 -14.89 14.36 -9.39
CA ASP A 131 -13.79 15.29 -9.65
C ASP A 131 -13.16 15.79 -8.34
N GLY A 132 -14.01 16.13 -7.35
CA GLY A 132 -13.56 16.50 -6.01
C GLY A 132 -12.81 15.38 -5.30
N ILE A 133 -13.33 14.14 -5.35
CA ILE A 133 -12.65 12.96 -4.78
C ILE A 133 -11.29 12.71 -5.47
N THR A 134 -11.24 12.87 -6.80
CA THR A 134 -10.01 12.72 -7.58
C THR A 134 -8.97 13.76 -7.18
N GLN A 135 -9.38 15.03 -7.06
CA GLN A 135 -8.50 16.10 -6.59
C GLN A 135 -8.04 15.87 -5.15
N TYR A 136 -8.94 15.46 -4.25
CA TYR A 136 -8.62 15.12 -2.86
C TYR A 136 -7.56 14.01 -2.78
N ASN A 137 -7.76 12.91 -3.50
CA ASN A 137 -6.79 11.80 -3.52
C ASN A 137 -5.45 12.24 -4.11
N LYS A 138 -5.45 13.07 -5.16
CA LYS A 138 -4.23 13.60 -5.75
C LYS A 138 -3.41 14.40 -4.74
N LEU A 139 -4.05 15.33 -4.04
CA LEU A 139 -3.40 16.24 -3.09
C LEU A 139 -2.95 15.53 -1.81
N ASN A 140 -3.76 14.62 -1.27
CA ASN A 140 -3.54 14.06 0.07
C ASN A 140 -2.87 12.70 0.08
N LYS A 141 -2.82 12.00 -1.07
CA LYS A 141 -2.31 10.63 -1.13
C LYS A 141 -1.28 10.47 -2.25
N VAL A 142 -1.67 10.73 -3.50
CA VAL A 142 -0.82 10.47 -4.67
C VAL A 142 0.43 11.34 -4.68
N GLU A 143 0.29 12.66 -4.53
CA GLU A 143 1.45 13.57 -4.46
C GLU A 143 2.36 13.24 -3.26
N PRO A 144 1.85 13.13 -2.01
CA PRO A 144 2.72 12.80 -0.88
C PRO A 144 3.44 11.47 -1.03
N MET A 145 2.80 10.44 -1.59
CA MET A 145 3.45 9.15 -1.83
C MET A 145 4.55 9.25 -2.90
N ARG A 146 4.28 9.91 -4.03
CA ARG A 146 5.29 10.10 -5.08
C ARG A 146 6.50 10.88 -4.56
N ARG A 147 6.25 11.91 -3.77
CA ARG A 147 7.30 12.67 -3.09
C ARG A 147 8.07 11.83 -2.09
N ALA A 148 7.39 10.98 -1.31
CA ALA A 148 8.05 10.04 -0.39
C ALA A 148 8.99 9.07 -1.11
N LEU A 149 8.54 8.48 -2.22
CA LEU A 149 9.36 7.57 -3.02
C LEU A 149 10.61 8.27 -3.57
N ALA A 150 10.47 9.52 -4.05
CA ALA A 150 11.58 10.30 -4.57
C ALA A 150 12.56 10.76 -3.48
N GLU A 151 12.07 11.40 -2.40
CA GLU A 151 12.91 11.93 -1.33
C GLU A 151 13.69 10.83 -0.58
N LEU A 152 13.13 9.63 -0.48
CA LEU A 152 13.77 8.48 0.15
C LEU A 152 14.59 7.63 -0.84
N ASN A 153 14.63 8.00 -2.13
CA ASN A 153 15.28 7.24 -3.21
C ASN A 153 14.86 5.76 -3.22
N VAL A 154 13.56 5.51 -3.12
CA VAL A 154 12.98 4.17 -3.07
C VAL A 154 13.16 3.49 -4.42
N GLY A 155 13.81 2.31 -4.45
CA GLY A 155 13.86 1.43 -5.61
C GLY A 155 12.86 0.28 -5.51
N THR A 156 12.48 -0.11 -4.29
CA THR A 156 11.54 -1.20 -4.03
C THR A 156 10.50 -0.81 -2.99
N TRP A 157 9.22 -0.91 -3.37
CA TRP A 157 8.06 -0.52 -2.58
C TRP A 157 7.21 -1.75 -2.20
N PHE A 158 7.27 -2.13 -0.92
CA PHE A 158 6.41 -3.13 -0.31
C PHE A 158 5.01 -2.59 0.02
N SER A 159 3.98 -3.38 -0.24
CA SER A 159 2.59 -3.03 0.09
C SER A 159 1.77 -4.26 0.49
N GLY A 160 0.83 -4.08 1.43
CA GLY A 160 -0.03 -5.14 1.97
C GLY A 160 -1.29 -5.43 1.18
N LEU A 161 -1.27 -5.27 -0.14
CA LEU A 161 -2.43 -5.57 -0.97
C LEU A 161 -2.63 -7.09 -1.03
N ARG A 162 -3.89 -7.52 -1.03
CA ARG A 162 -4.29 -8.93 -1.21
C ARG A 162 -5.35 -9.08 -2.28
N ARG A 163 -5.34 -10.22 -2.98
CA ARG A 163 -6.31 -10.59 -4.03
C ARG A 163 -7.74 -10.70 -3.48
N GLU A 164 -7.92 -11.21 -2.26
CA GLU A 164 -9.23 -11.35 -1.61
C GLU A 164 -9.90 -9.99 -1.31
N GLN A 165 -9.12 -8.89 -1.28
CA GLN A 165 -9.66 -7.58 -0.93
C GLN A 165 -10.44 -6.91 -2.04
N SER A 166 -10.36 -7.29 -3.32
CA SER A 166 -11.25 -6.75 -4.36
C SER A 166 -11.13 -7.58 -5.63
N SER A 167 -12.21 -7.67 -6.41
CA SER A 167 -12.23 -8.36 -7.70
C SER A 167 -11.21 -7.80 -8.70
N SER A 168 -10.96 -6.49 -8.67
CA SER A 168 -9.97 -5.81 -9.51
C SER A 168 -8.53 -6.29 -9.28
N ARG A 169 -8.25 -6.91 -8.12
CA ARG A 169 -6.92 -7.33 -7.70
C ARG A 169 -6.60 -8.78 -7.99
N ALA A 170 -7.56 -9.56 -8.49
CA ALA A 170 -7.44 -11.01 -8.62
C ALA A 170 -6.19 -11.48 -9.39
N ASN A 171 -5.74 -10.67 -10.37
CA ASN A 171 -4.61 -10.99 -11.26
C ASN A 171 -3.33 -10.22 -10.93
N LEU A 172 -3.25 -9.52 -9.79
CA LEU A 172 -2.03 -8.78 -9.43
C LEU A 172 -0.86 -9.76 -9.19
N PRO A 173 0.31 -9.53 -9.81
CA PRO A 173 1.51 -10.32 -9.54
C PRO A 173 2.15 -9.92 -8.20
N ILE A 174 3.06 -10.75 -7.70
CA ILE A 174 3.84 -10.44 -6.48
C ILE A 174 4.81 -9.28 -6.75
N LEU A 175 5.45 -9.26 -7.92
CA LEU A 175 6.41 -8.26 -8.35
C LEU A 175 5.97 -7.60 -9.66
N ALA A 176 5.90 -6.27 -9.66
CA ALA A 176 5.64 -5.44 -10.83
C ALA A 176 6.53 -4.18 -10.81
N ILE A 177 6.40 -3.34 -11.83
CA ILE A 177 6.96 -1.97 -11.82
C ILE A 177 5.79 -1.00 -11.78
N GLN A 178 5.84 -0.04 -10.86
CA GLN A 178 4.82 0.99 -10.72
C GLN A 178 5.50 2.29 -10.29
N ASN A 179 5.13 3.42 -10.91
CA ASN A 179 5.72 4.75 -10.61
C ASN A 179 7.26 4.75 -10.61
N GLY A 180 7.89 4.01 -11.53
CA GLY A 180 9.34 3.96 -11.67
C GLY A 180 10.07 3.12 -10.61
N VAL A 181 9.36 2.39 -9.75
CA VAL A 181 9.95 1.53 -8.71
C VAL A 181 9.43 0.09 -8.82
N PHE A 182 10.17 -0.86 -8.26
CA PHE A 182 9.64 -2.21 -8.06
C PHE A 182 8.49 -2.17 -7.05
N LYS A 183 7.31 -2.61 -7.46
CA LYS A 183 6.15 -2.81 -6.59
C LYS A 183 6.11 -4.26 -6.13
N PHE A 184 6.17 -4.50 -4.82
CA PHE A 184 6.27 -5.84 -4.26
C PHE A 184 5.14 -6.13 -3.25
N LEU A 185 4.41 -7.21 -3.46
CA LEU A 185 3.19 -7.60 -2.74
C LEU A 185 3.39 -8.98 -2.07
N PRO A 186 4.07 -9.06 -0.92
CA PRO A 186 4.52 -10.35 -0.37
C PRO A 186 3.38 -11.22 0.18
N VAL A 187 2.25 -10.60 0.54
CA VAL A 187 1.06 -11.25 1.13
C VAL A 187 -0.13 -11.29 0.16
N ILE A 188 0.12 -11.14 -1.14
CA ILE A 188 -0.92 -10.96 -2.17
C ILE A 188 -1.94 -12.11 -2.22
N ASP A 189 -1.51 -13.31 -1.85
CA ASP A 189 -2.27 -14.56 -1.83
C ASP A 189 -2.84 -14.92 -0.45
N TRP A 190 -2.57 -14.12 0.59
CA TRP A 190 -3.07 -14.40 1.93
C TRP A 190 -4.58 -14.19 2.03
N THR A 191 -5.23 -15.14 2.70
CA THR A 191 -6.63 -15.04 3.07
C THR A 191 -6.82 -14.24 4.36
N ASN A 192 -8.06 -13.86 4.66
CA ASN A 192 -8.42 -13.31 5.97
C ASN A 192 -8.05 -14.26 7.14
N LYS A 193 -8.06 -15.58 6.90
CA LYS A 193 -7.66 -16.59 7.88
C LYS A 193 -6.16 -16.57 8.13
N ASP A 194 -5.36 -16.47 7.08
CA ASP A 194 -3.89 -16.41 7.19
C ASP A 194 -3.45 -15.15 7.94
N VAL A 195 -4.09 -14.02 7.63
CA VAL A 195 -3.89 -12.76 8.38
C VAL A 195 -4.23 -12.92 9.85
N HIS A 196 -5.36 -13.54 10.16
CA HIS A 196 -5.77 -13.76 11.55
C HIS A 196 -4.76 -14.62 12.32
N TYR A 197 -4.36 -15.77 11.76
CA TYR A 197 -3.38 -16.63 12.41
C TYR A 197 -2.01 -15.98 12.55
N TYR A 198 -1.60 -15.14 11.61
CA TYR A 198 -0.36 -14.40 11.74
C TYR A 198 -0.42 -13.39 12.89
N LEU A 199 -1.52 -12.62 12.99
CA LEU A 199 -1.69 -11.64 14.07
C LEU A 199 -1.70 -12.31 15.44
N GLU A 200 -2.52 -13.36 15.60
CA GLU A 200 -2.58 -14.14 16.86
C GLU A 200 -1.23 -14.77 17.20
N GLY A 201 -0.59 -15.44 16.24
CA GLY A 201 0.66 -16.16 16.45
C GLY A 201 1.85 -15.26 16.78
N ASN A 202 1.79 -13.97 16.45
CA ASN A 202 2.81 -12.97 16.78
C ASN A 202 2.35 -11.98 17.86
N ASN A 203 1.20 -12.22 18.49
CA ASN A 203 0.60 -11.34 19.50
C ASN A 203 0.50 -9.87 19.02
N LEU A 204 0.07 -9.69 17.78
CA LEU A 204 -0.09 -8.38 17.14
C LEU A 204 -1.54 -7.91 17.21
N PRO A 205 -1.78 -6.62 17.54
CA PRO A 205 -3.13 -6.10 17.64
C PRO A 205 -3.77 -5.90 16.26
N TYR A 206 -5.09 -6.08 16.21
CA TYR A 206 -5.92 -5.46 15.18
C TYR A 206 -6.10 -3.97 15.47
N HIS A 207 -6.43 -3.19 14.45
CA HIS A 207 -6.83 -1.81 14.65
C HIS A 207 -8.05 -1.71 15.59
N PRO A 208 -8.10 -0.77 16.56
CA PRO A 208 -9.16 -0.67 17.57
C PRO A 208 -10.58 -0.60 16.99
N LEU A 209 -10.76 0.16 15.90
CA LEU A 209 -12.06 0.29 15.22
C LEU A 209 -12.62 -1.02 14.63
N ARG A 210 -11.85 -2.11 14.55
CA ARG A 210 -12.37 -3.41 14.14
C ARG A 210 -13.52 -3.87 15.05
N GLU A 211 -13.32 -3.78 16.36
CA GLU A 211 -14.30 -4.19 17.38
C GLU A 211 -15.55 -3.28 17.38
N GLU A 212 -15.44 -2.11 16.74
CA GLU A 212 -16.56 -1.19 16.54
C GLU A 212 -17.36 -1.45 15.25
N GLY A 213 -17.00 -2.48 14.48
CA GLY A 213 -17.70 -2.88 13.25
C GLY A 213 -17.14 -2.27 11.97
N TYR A 214 -15.93 -1.70 11.98
CA TYR A 214 -15.24 -1.26 10.77
C TYR A 214 -14.45 -2.42 10.14
N LEU A 215 -14.82 -2.82 8.91
CA LEU A 215 -14.08 -3.82 8.13
C LEU A 215 -12.85 -3.23 7.41
N SER A 216 -12.92 -1.95 7.08
CA SER A 216 -11.84 -1.16 6.47
C SER A 216 -11.84 0.23 7.08
N VAL A 217 -10.66 0.84 7.23
CA VAL A 217 -10.50 2.20 7.77
C VAL A 217 -9.60 3.05 6.87
N GLY A 218 -9.93 4.33 6.79
CA GLY A 218 -9.16 5.38 6.13
C GLY A 218 -9.60 6.73 6.68
N ASP A 219 -9.90 7.69 5.80
CA ASP A 219 -10.36 9.01 6.27
C ASP A 219 -11.76 8.94 6.86
N THR A 220 -12.00 9.73 7.91
CA THR A 220 -13.27 9.77 8.67
C THR A 220 -14.49 10.03 7.80
N HIS A 221 -14.35 10.90 6.78
CA HIS A 221 -15.44 11.27 5.87
C HIS A 221 -15.69 10.27 4.73
N THR A 222 -14.85 9.25 4.55
CA THR A 222 -14.97 8.24 3.47
C THR A 222 -14.99 6.80 3.99
N THR A 223 -15.24 6.62 5.28
CA THR A 223 -15.25 5.31 5.95
C THR A 223 -16.54 5.13 6.74
N LYS A 224 -17.20 3.98 6.61
CA LYS A 224 -18.43 3.64 7.36
C LYS A 224 -18.33 2.27 8.02
N LYS A 225 -19.07 2.09 9.11
CA LYS A 225 -19.28 0.79 9.75
C LYS A 225 -20.02 -0.14 8.79
N TRP A 226 -19.67 -1.41 8.79
CA TRP A 226 -20.41 -2.40 8.02
C TRP A 226 -21.81 -2.61 8.59
N GLN A 227 -22.78 -2.89 7.72
CA GLN A 227 -24.16 -3.20 8.09
C GLN A 227 -24.64 -4.46 7.35
N PRO A 228 -25.56 -5.25 7.93
CA PRO A 228 -26.13 -6.41 7.24
C PRO A 228 -26.67 -6.06 5.86
N GLY A 229 -26.24 -6.80 4.85
CA GLY A 229 -26.60 -6.57 3.44
C GLY A 229 -25.59 -5.74 2.66
N MET A 230 -24.59 -5.13 3.30
CA MET A 230 -23.47 -4.49 2.60
C MET A 230 -22.37 -5.50 2.25
N SER A 231 -21.75 -5.32 1.10
CA SER A 231 -20.43 -5.85 0.78
C SER A 231 -19.34 -5.04 1.51
N GLU A 232 -18.13 -5.61 1.61
CA GLU A 232 -16.99 -4.89 2.19
C GLU A 232 -16.62 -3.63 1.37
N GLU A 233 -16.87 -3.64 0.06
CA GLU A 233 -16.61 -2.53 -0.88
C GLU A 233 -17.38 -1.27 -0.53
N GLU A 234 -18.62 -1.45 -0.09
CA GLU A 234 -19.55 -0.35 0.23
C GLU A 234 -19.19 0.40 1.51
N THR A 235 -18.25 -0.13 2.30
CA THR A 235 -17.78 0.52 3.54
C THR A 235 -16.84 1.72 3.27
N ARG A 236 -16.36 1.89 2.03
CA ARG A 236 -15.41 2.94 1.63
C ARG A 236 -15.93 3.78 0.48
N PHE A 237 -15.60 5.08 0.49
CA PHE A 237 -15.89 6.05 -0.59
C PHE A 237 -17.36 6.05 -1.08
N PHE A 238 -18.32 5.71 -0.23
CA PHE A 238 -19.74 5.61 -0.59
C PHE A 238 -20.02 4.65 -1.77
N GLY A 239 -19.15 3.66 -2.00
CA GLY A 239 -19.25 2.75 -3.15
C GLY A 239 -18.78 3.34 -4.49
N LEU A 240 -18.19 4.53 -4.51
CA LEU A 240 -17.83 5.25 -5.75
C LEU A 240 -16.44 4.91 -6.31
N LYS A 241 -15.45 4.60 -5.46
CA LYS A 241 -14.10 4.21 -5.88
C LYS A 241 -13.41 3.43 -4.77
N ARG A 242 -13.12 2.14 -4.95
CA ARG A 242 -12.43 1.34 -3.91
C ARG A 242 -10.92 1.49 -3.96
N GLU A 243 -10.35 1.51 -5.16
CA GLU A 243 -8.91 1.66 -5.32
C GLU A 243 -8.50 3.10 -5.02
N CYS A 244 -7.62 3.23 -4.03
CA CYS A 244 -6.96 4.50 -3.79
C CYS A 244 -6.07 4.78 -5.00
N GLY A 245 -6.13 5.97 -5.59
CA GLY A 245 -5.28 6.36 -6.73
C GLY A 245 -3.77 6.20 -6.50
N LEU A 246 -3.34 5.86 -5.28
CA LEU A 246 -2.00 5.38 -4.94
C LEU A 246 -1.58 4.11 -5.66
N HIS A 247 -2.52 3.21 -5.94
CA HIS A 247 -2.25 1.88 -6.51
C HIS A 247 -2.74 1.75 -7.95
N GLU A 248 -3.39 2.78 -8.48
CA GLU A 248 -3.74 2.86 -9.88
C GLU A 248 -2.51 3.29 -10.69
N ASP A 249 -2.26 2.60 -11.80
CA ASP A 249 -1.30 3.08 -12.79
C ASP A 249 -1.94 4.28 -13.48
N GLY A 250 -1.43 5.48 -13.21
CA GLY A 250 -1.98 6.75 -13.69
C GLY A 250 -1.83 7.00 -15.20
N GLU A 251 -1.93 5.98 -16.05
CA GLU A 251 -1.84 6.07 -17.51
C GLU A 251 -3.18 5.76 -18.19
N GLU A 252 -4.30 6.25 -17.66
CA GLU A 252 -5.51 6.41 -18.49
C GLU A 252 -5.64 7.79 -19.13
N ASP A 253 -4.82 8.76 -18.74
CA ASP A 253 -4.72 10.03 -19.47
C ASP A 253 -3.43 10.06 -20.30
N GLY A 254 -3.61 9.75 -21.58
CA GLY A 254 -2.62 10.03 -22.60
C GLY A 254 -2.23 11.51 -22.58
N SER A 255 -1.09 11.80 -21.97
CA SER A 255 -0.27 12.94 -22.36
C SER A 255 1.17 12.53 -22.17
N GLY A 256 1.77 12.11 -23.28
CA GLY A 256 3.22 12.03 -23.37
C GLY A 256 3.77 13.43 -23.17
N ILE A 257 4.44 13.63 -22.03
CA ILE A 257 5.62 14.48 -21.87
C ILE A 257 6.53 13.76 -20.87
#